data_AF-A0A7C5EFS0-F1
#
_entry.id   AF-A0A7C5EFS0-F1
#
_cell.length_a   1.000
_cell.length_b   1.000
_cell.length_c   1.000
_cell.angle_alpha   90.00
_cell.angle_beta   90.00
_cell.angle_gamma   90.00
#
_symmetry.space_group_name_H-M   'P 1'
#
loop_
_entity.id
_entity.type
_entity.pdbx_description
1 polymer ?
#
loop_
_entity_poly.entity_id
_entity_poly.type
_entity_poly.pdbx_seq_one_letter_code
_entity_poly.pdbx_strand_id
1 'polypeptide(L)'
;MKIYFCDKCNQSIPLKDIESNRISIDSGRIYCEKCAPRPTGHRRTFSGWSTLLLMLLLGAGVGAGVMAVWGDEIMGNQGPGSTKDRLGKLERAIGELRVETETRLRTVETNMEETPAADGSVGRLARVIGGVRANAEALQDLRRRLDGLADDLRTQLANQEKARAAFAKSIEERIDLLEQRLDDQRVAEDLDDFRARIEDLEQVRDALESRLRALERSGTVGVPVAKEADSGSTVLDPETESRFQKILSQLESADPATRFNAVVDLASIPGRRSEEALAKALDDKADYVRIAALQNLADLSAKWAIPRIIPKLKDENIFVRETAISSLETLTGQPLKLDASDPSSKIQAKIREMESWWKNNKGRILGS
;
A
#
# COMPACT_ATOMS: atom_id res chain seq x y z
N MET A 1 -8.05 -20.74 0.98
CA MET A 1 -8.75 -20.32 2.20
C MET A 1 -7.70 -20.21 3.31
N LYS A 2 -7.40 -19.00 3.80
CA LYS A 2 -6.42 -18.81 4.89
C LYS A 2 -7.09 -19.18 6.22
N ILE A 3 -6.49 -20.08 6.98
CA ILE A 3 -6.94 -20.46 8.32
C ILE A 3 -5.99 -19.80 9.31
N TYR A 4 -6.53 -19.05 10.26
CA TYR A 4 -5.76 -18.36 11.29
C TYR A 4 -5.81 -19.17 12.59
N PHE A 5 -4.74 -19.12 13.36
CA PHE A 5 -4.63 -19.80 14.65
C PHE A 5 -4.27 -18.80 15.73
N CYS A 6 -4.78 -19.03 16.95
CA CYS A 6 -4.38 -18.24 18.10
C CYS A 6 -2.99 -18.68 18.58
N ASP A 7 -2.06 -17.72 18.70
CA ASP A 7 -0.67 -17.96 19.13
C ASP A 7 -0.51 -18.43 20.58
N LYS A 8 -1.60 -18.46 21.37
CA LYS A 8 -1.58 -18.88 22.78
C LYS A 8 -2.24 -20.24 23.02
N CYS A 9 -3.44 -20.47 22.51
CA CYS A 9 -4.14 -21.75 22.68
C CYS A 9 -4.00 -22.70 21.49
N ASN A 10 -3.39 -22.25 20.39
CA ASN A 10 -3.18 -23.00 19.15
C ASN A 10 -4.47 -23.56 18.52
N GLN A 11 -5.62 -22.95 18.82
CA GLN A 11 -6.90 -23.29 18.20
C GLN A 11 -7.15 -22.42 16.97
N SER A 12 -7.87 -22.96 15.98
CA SER A 12 -8.28 -22.20 14.81
C SER A 12 -9.24 -21.09 15.20
N ILE A 13 -9.04 -19.92 14.60
CA ILE A 13 -9.91 -18.76 14.76
C ILE A 13 -10.89 -18.75 13.59
N PRO A 14 -12.20 -18.85 13.83
CA PRO A 14 -13.20 -18.74 12.78
C PRO A 14 -13.07 -17.40 12.04
N LEU A 15 -13.20 -17.43 10.70
CA LEU A 15 -13.11 -16.21 9.86
C LEU A 15 -14.09 -15.11 10.32
N LYS A 16 -15.29 -15.51 10.77
CA LYS A 16 -16.30 -14.60 11.32
C LYS A 16 -15.77 -13.77 12.50
N ASP A 17 -14.88 -14.32 13.34
CA ASP A 17 -14.31 -13.60 14.48
C ASP A 17 -13.24 -12.60 14.08
N ILE A 18 -12.56 -12.85 12.95
CA ILE A 18 -11.60 -11.92 12.35
C ILE A 18 -12.34 -10.74 11.71
N GLU A 19 -13.38 -11.03 10.93
CA GLU A 19 -14.22 -10.00 10.28
C GLU A 19 -15.02 -9.17 11.30
N SER A 20 -15.42 -9.79 12.42
CA SER A 20 -16.13 -9.10 13.52
C SER A 20 -15.20 -8.40 14.51
N ASN A 21 -13.89 -8.32 14.22
CA ASN A 21 -12.88 -7.69 15.08
C ASN A 21 -12.83 -8.23 16.52
N ARG A 22 -13.15 -9.51 16.73
CA ARG A 22 -13.07 -10.24 18.02
C ARG A 22 -11.72 -10.91 18.26
N ILE A 23 -10.68 -10.43 17.59
CA ILE A 23 -9.29 -10.87 17.76
C ILE A 23 -8.44 -9.74 18.32
N SER A 24 -7.37 -10.08 19.01
CA SER A 24 -6.39 -9.09 19.47
C SER A 24 -5.05 -9.34 18.80
N ILE A 25 -4.42 -8.29 18.29
CA ILE A 25 -3.09 -8.34 17.71
C ILE A 25 -2.16 -7.57 18.64
N ASP A 26 -1.22 -8.26 19.27
CA ASP A 26 -0.20 -7.65 20.12
C ASP A 26 1.18 -8.13 19.68
N SER A 27 2.07 -7.18 19.40
CA SER A 27 3.46 -7.44 19.00
C SER A 27 3.59 -8.44 17.84
N GLY A 28 2.69 -8.36 16.85
CA GLY A 28 2.68 -9.24 15.66
C GLY A 28 2.11 -10.65 15.88
N ARG A 29 1.56 -10.95 17.07
CA ARG A 29 0.89 -12.22 17.39
C ARG A 29 -0.63 -12.05 17.44
N ILE A 30 -1.37 -13.05 16.99
CA ILE A 30 -2.84 -13.07 16.93
C ILE A 30 -3.39 -13.90 18.09
N TYR A 31 -4.28 -13.29 18.86
CA TYR A 31 -4.95 -13.92 19.99
C TYR A 31 -6.46 -14.00 19.75
N CYS A 32 -7.07 -15.14 20.05
CA CYS A 32 -8.53 -15.23 20.13
C CYS A 32 -9.04 -14.42 21.34
N GLU A 33 -10.32 -14.07 21.33
CA GLU A 33 -11.00 -13.31 22.39
C GLU A 33 -10.67 -13.79 23.82
N LYS A 34 -10.57 -15.12 24.02
CA LYS A 34 -10.28 -15.72 25.33
C LYS A 34 -8.81 -15.63 25.74
N CYS A 35 -7.91 -15.55 24.76
CA CYS A 35 -6.47 -15.62 24.96
C CYS A 35 -5.77 -14.27 24.92
N ALA A 36 -6.49 -13.21 24.54
CA ALA A 36 -5.99 -11.85 24.46
C ALA A 36 -5.21 -11.48 25.74
N PRO A 37 -3.98 -10.96 25.62
CA PRO A 37 -3.23 -10.49 26.77
C PRO A 37 -4.06 -9.40 27.46
N ARG A 38 -4.40 -9.64 28.74
CA ARG A 38 -5.04 -8.59 29.54
C ARG A 38 -4.01 -7.48 29.70
N PRO A 39 -4.35 -6.22 29.40
CA PRO A 39 -3.42 -5.12 29.61
C PRO A 39 -3.02 -5.12 31.08
N THR A 40 -1.76 -5.43 31.35
CA THR A 40 -1.15 -5.28 32.68
C THR A 40 -0.87 -3.81 32.93
N GLY A 41 -1.91 -2.98 32.82
CA GLY A 41 -1.98 -1.73 33.56
C GLY A 41 -2.54 -2.10 34.92
N HIS A 42 -1.82 -1.77 35.99
CA HIS A 42 -2.37 -1.81 37.34
C HIS A 42 -3.65 -0.97 37.40
N ARG A 43 -4.82 -1.59 37.16
CA ARG A 43 -6.09 -1.07 37.63
C ARG A 43 -6.06 -1.23 39.15
N ARG A 44 -5.58 -0.19 39.85
CA ARG A 44 -6.16 0.11 41.15
C ARG A 44 -7.62 0.43 40.86
N THR A 45 -8.49 -0.57 40.97
CA THR A 45 -9.92 -0.33 41.12
C THR A 45 -10.07 0.44 42.43
N PHE A 46 -10.08 1.77 42.34
CA PHE A 46 -10.56 2.61 43.43
C PHE A 46 -12.02 2.21 43.60
N SER A 47 -12.34 1.47 44.66
CA SER A 47 -13.73 1.13 44.99
C SER A 47 -14.48 2.44 45.16
N GLY A 48 -15.76 2.51 44.77
CA GLY A 48 -16.53 3.78 44.77
C GLY A 48 -16.61 4.51 46.12
N TRP A 49 -16.17 3.88 47.21
CA TRP A 49 -16.04 4.49 48.52
C TRP A 49 -14.82 5.41 48.64
N SER A 50 -13.75 5.08 47.92
CA SER A 50 -12.49 5.83 47.94
C SER A 50 -12.55 7.12 47.12
N THR A 51 -13.42 7.21 46.12
CA THR A 51 -13.69 8.45 45.35
C THR A 51 -14.62 9.41 46.09
N LEU A 52 -15.65 8.89 46.78
CA LEU A 52 -16.49 9.67 47.70
C LEU A 52 -15.67 10.23 48.87
N LEU A 53 -14.74 9.44 49.41
CA LEU A 53 -13.82 9.88 50.45
C LEU A 53 -12.86 10.97 49.93
N LEU A 54 -12.38 10.86 48.69
CA LEU A 54 -11.51 11.86 48.06
C LEU A 54 -12.26 13.18 47.79
N MET A 55 -13.52 13.12 47.34
CA MET A 55 -14.37 14.30 47.15
C MET A 55 -14.70 15.00 48.49
N LEU A 56 -14.89 14.23 49.57
CA LEU A 56 -15.07 14.77 50.92
C LEU A 56 -13.77 15.40 51.47
N LEU A 57 -12.59 14.86 51.13
CA LEU A 57 -11.30 15.35 51.62
C LEU A 57 -10.75 16.56 50.84
N LEU A 58 -11.07 16.71 49.54
CA LEU A 58 -10.54 17.79 48.68
C LEU A 58 -11.47 19.02 48.57
N GLY A 59 -12.68 18.94 49.13
CA GLY A 59 -13.67 20.02 49.11
C GLY A 59 -14.47 20.09 47.79
N ALA A 60 -15.69 20.62 47.88
CA ALA A 60 -16.69 20.60 46.80
C ALA A 60 -16.21 21.16 45.45
N GLY A 61 -15.29 22.15 45.46
CA GLY A 61 -14.74 22.76 44.23
C GLY A 61 -13.88 21.80 43.40
N VAL A 62 -13.04 20.97 44.05
CA VAL A 62 -12.18 20.01 43.34
C VAL A 62 -13.01 18.85 42.77
N GLY A 63 -14.04 18.41 43.49
CA GLY A 63 -14.98 17.38 43.02
C GLY A 63 -15.76 17.79 41.77
N ALA A 64 -16.20 19.05 41.71
CA ALA A 64 -16.90 19.59 40.54
C ALA A 64 -15.99 19.71 39.31
N GLY A 65 -14.74 20.15 39.47
CA GLY A 65 -13.77 20.26 38.38
C GLY A 65 -13.39 18.91 37.75
N VAL A 66 -13.23 17.86 38.56
CA VAL A 66 -12.97 16.49 38.06
C VAL A 66 -14.15 15.96 37.24
N MET A 67 -15.39 16.20 37.69
CA MET A 67 -16.60 15.80 36.94
C MET A 67 -16.77 16.59 35.64
N ALA A 68 -16.40 17.87 35.60
CA ALA A 68 -16.50 18.70 34.39
C ALA A 68 -15.49 18.29 33.30
N VAL A 69 -14.30 17.81 33.69
CA VAL A 69 -13.23 17.44 32.76
C VAL A 69 -13.30 15.97 32.34
N TRP A 70 -13.68 15.07 33.25
CA TRP A 70 -13.64 13.61 33.04
C TRP A 70 -15.02 12.93 33.14
N GLY A 71 -16.11 13.68 33.32
CA GLY A 71 -17.46 13.14 33.57
C GLY A 71 -17.96 12.15 32.51
N ASP A 72 -17.74 12.44 31.23
CA ASP A 72 -18.11 11.55 30.11
C ASP A 72 -17.29 10.24 30.12
N GLU A 73 -16.02 10.30 30.50
CA GLU A 73 -15.11 9.14 30.55
C GLU A 73 -15.37 8.28 31.80
N ILE A 74 -15.78 8.90 32.92
CA ILE A 74 -16.24 8.23 34.14
C ILE A 74 -17.61 7.55 33.93
N MET A 75 -18.48 8.14 33.10
CA MET A 75 -19.82 7.62 32.76
C MET A 75 -19.80 6.64 31.56
N GLY A 76 -18.64 6.38 30.96
CA GLY A 76 -18.47 5.35 29.93
C GLY A 76 -18.86 5.76 28.50
N ASN A 77 -19.05 7.05 28.23
CA ASN A 77 -19.34 7.56 26.90
C ASN A 77 -18.04 7.91 26.17
N GLN A 78 -17.60 7.06 25.23
CA GLN A 78 -16.42 7.34 24.40
C GLN A 78 -16.82 8.14 23.15
N GLY A 79 -16.78 9.46 23.26
CA GLY A 79 -16.83 10.38 22.11
C GLY A 79 -15.43 10.91 21.74
N PRO A 80 -15.14 11.15 20.45
CA PRO A 80 -13.83 11.62 19.99
C PRO A 80 -13.73 13.14 20.16
N GLY A 81 -13.56 13.60 21.40
CA GLY A 81 -13.16 14.98 21.65
C GLY A 81 -11.73 15.18 21.17
N SER A 82 -11.50 16.12 20.22
CA SER A 82 -10.14 16.46 19.79
C SER A 82 -9.28 16.83 21.00
N THR A 83 -7.98 16.49 20.96
CA THR A 83 -7.03 16.78 22.05
C THR A 83 -7.05 18.26 22.46
N LYS A 84 -7.35 19.16 21.50
CA LYS A 84 -7.53 20.61 21.69
C LYS A 84 -8.74 20.95 22.57
N ASP A 85 -9.86 20.23 22.41
CA ASP A 85 -11.07 20.42 23.21
C ASP A 85 -10.86 19.97 24.67
N ARG A 86 -10.10 18.87 24.86
CA ARG A 86 -9.68 18.40 26.19
C ARG A 86 -8.76 19.40 26.88
N LEU A 87 -7.81 19.99 26.15
CA LEU A 87 -6.90 21.03 26.67
C LEU A 87 -7.68 22.28 27.12
N GLY A 88 -8.62 22.76 26.30
CA GLY A 88 -9.42 23.94 26.62
C GLY A 88 -10.41 23.73 27.78
N LYS A 89 -10.81 22.49 28.07
CA LYS A 89 -11.60 22.15 29.27
C LYS A 89 -10.72 22.16 30.53
N LEU A 90 -9.49 21.65 30.43
CA LEU A 90 -8.53 21.64 31.53
C LEU A 90 -8.12 23.05 31.94
N GLU A 91 -7.83 23.93 30.98
CA GLU A 91 -7.46 25.33 31.24
C GLU A 91 -8.58 26.10 31.97
N ARG A 92 -9.84 25.89 31.58
CA ARG A 92 -10.99 26.50 32.26
C ARG A 92 -11.15 26.03 33.70
N ALA A 93 -11.04 24.71 33.94
CA ALA A 93 -11.15 24.15 35.29
C ALA A 93 -10.02 24.65 36.21
N ILE A 94 -8.80 24.78 35.70
CA ILE A 94 -7.67 25.38 36.45
C ILE A 94 -7.93 26.86 36.77
N GLY A 95 -8.52 27.61 35.83
CA GLY A 95 -8.91 29.00 36.02
C GLY A 95 -9.97 29.19 37.13
N GLU A 96 -10.98 28.32 37.18
CA GLU A 96 -12.04 28.38 38.19
C GLU A 96 -11.51 28.06 39.61
N LEU A 97 -10.67 27.03 39.73
CA LEU A 97 -10.02 26.67 41.00
C LEU A 97 -9.11 27.80 41.53
N ARG A 98 -8.49 28.58 40.64
CA ARG A 98 -7.68 29.76 41.01
C ARG A 98 -8.53 30.84 41.69
N VAL A 99 -9.69 31.17 41.12
CA VAL A 99 -10.56 32.22 41.66
C VAL A 99 -11.13 31.80 43.02
N GLU A 100 -11.52 30.52 43.17
CA GLU A 100 -12.06 30.01 44.42
C GLU A 100 -11.01 30.02 45.56
N THR A 101 -9.77 29.62 45.26
CA THR A 101 -8.68 29.61 46.25
C THR A 101 -8.26 31.02 46.69
N GLU A 102 -8.13 31.97 45.76
CA GLU A 102 -7.86 33.38 46.08
C GLU A 102 -8.96 33.99 46.96
N THR A 103 -10.23 33.65 46.68
CA THR A 103 -11.36 34.14 47.47
C THR A 103 -11.34 33.59 48.90
N ARG A 104 -11.10 32.28 49.06
CA ARG A 104 -11.01 31.64 50.39
C ARG A 104 -9.84 32.17 51.22
N LEU A 105 -8.69 32.44 50.60
CA LEU A 105 -7.54 33.04 51.28
C LEU A 105 -7.88 34.43 51.82
N ARG A 106 -8.52 35.28 51.02
CA ARG A 106 -8.97 36.61 51.47
C ARG A 106 -9.95 36.55 52.63
N THR A 107 -10.90 35.61 52.63
CA THR A 107 -11.86 35.44 53.72
C THR A 107 -11.19 35.00 55.03
N VAL A 108 -10.15 34.17 54.96
CA VAL A 108 -9.38 33.77 56.15
C VAL A 108 -8.57 34.96 56.69
N GLU A 109 -8.01 35.77 55.81
CA GLU A 109 -7.24 36.97 56.16
C GLU A 109 -8.11 38.01 56.87
N THR A 110 -9.32 38.28 56.36
CA THR A 110 -10.29 39.19 57.01
C THR A 110 -10.78 38.67 58.36
N ASN A 111 -10.99 37.37 58.49
CA ASN A 111 -11.44 36.77 59.75
C ASN A 111 -10.33 36.73 60.83
N MET A 112 -9.05 36.88 60.44
CA MET A 112 -7.93 36.95 61.37
C MET A 112 -7.76 38.33 62.02
N GLU A 113 -8.17 39.42 61.36
CA GLU A 113 -8.05 40.78 61.91
C GLU A 113 -9.02 41.05 63.08
N GLU A 114 -10.08 40.26 63.25
CA GLU A 114 -11.18 40.53 64.19
C GLU A 114 -11.09 39.81 65.56
N THR A 115 -10.05 39.03 65.87
CA THR A 115 -10.00 38.21 67.11
C THR A 115 -8.83 38.54 68.07
N PRO A 116 -9.09 39.00 69.32
CA PRO A 116 -8.04 39.20 70.31
C PRO A 116 -7.66 37.90 71.03
N ALA A 117 -6.36 37.72 71.27
CA ALA A 117 -5.69 36.47 71.64
C ALA A 117 -5.92 36.00 73.10
N ALA A 118 -6.04 34.67 73.28
CA ALA A 118 -5.83 33.98 74.56
C ALA A 118 -4.72 32.92 74.41
N ASP A 119 -3.87 32.77 75.42
CA ASP A 119 -2.47 32.30 75.39
C ASP A 119 -2.25 30.76 75.19
N GLY A 120 -3.10 30.11 74.40
CA GLY A 120 -2.93 28.70 74.02
C GLY A 120 -3.66 28.33 72.73
N SER A 121 -4.63 29.15 72.32
CA SER A 121 -5.19 29.16 70.97
C SER A 121 -4.17 29.69 69.97
N VAL A 122 -3.34 30.67 70.34
CA VAL A 122 -2.32 31.28 69.45
C VAL A 122 -1.32 30.24 68.95
N GLY A 123 -0.78 29.37 69.82
CA GLY A 123 0.17 28.32 69.40
C GLY A 123 -0.45 27.22 68.52
N ARG A 124 -1.74 26.90 68.72
CA ARG A 124 -2.48 25.97 67.85
C ARG A 124 -2.81 26.59 66.50
N LEU A 125 -3.22 27.86 66.49
CA LEU A 125 -3.49 28.64 65.28
C LEU A 125 -2.20 28.83 64.46
N ALA A 126 -1.07 29.14 65.08
CA ALA A 126 0.22 29.27 64.40
C ALA A 126 0.62 27.97 63.67
N ARG A 127 0.35 26.80 64.27
CA ARG A 127 0.62 25.50 63.65
C ARG A 127 -0.30 25.22 62.46
N VAL A 128 -1.59 25.57 62.58
CA VAL A 128 -2.57 25.43 61.49
C VAL A 128 -2.21 26.38 60.33
N ILE A 129 -1.89 27.64 60.62
CA ILE A 129 -1.46 28.63 59.63
C ILE A 129 -0.17 28.18 58.93
N GLY A 130 0.81 27.64 59.67
CA GLY A 130 2.03 27.06 59.10
C GLY A 130 1.73 25.87 58.16
N GLY A 131 0.80 24.99 58.53
CA GLY A 131 0.35 23.89 57.68
C GLY A 131 -0.39 24.36 56.42
N VAL A 132 -1.24 25.38 56.53
CA VAL A 132 -1.92 26.00 55.38
C VAL A 132 -0.91 26.65 54.43
N ARG A 133 0.11 27.34 54.96
CA ARG A 133 1.19 27.92 54.14
C ARG A 133 2.00 26.85 53.41
N ALA A 134 2.40 25.78 54.10
CA ALA A 134 3.13 24.66 53.48
C ALA A 134 2.28 23.97 52.37
N ASN A 135 0.98 23.80 52.61
CA ASN A 135 0.08 23.28 51.58
C ASN A 135 -0.08 24.24 50.40
N ALA A 136 -0.13 25.55 50.64
CA ALA A 136 -0.17 26.55 49.57
C ALA A 136 1.10 26.53 48.71
N GLU A 137 2.28 26.39 49.33
CA GLU A 137 3.56 26.24 48.62
C GLU A 137 3.61 24.95 47.79
N ALA A 138 3.14 23.82 48.35
CA ALA A 138 3.07 22.55 47.62
C ALA A 138 2.10 22.62 46.42
N LEU A 139 0.97 23.30 46.56
CA LEU A 139 0.02 23.53 45.46
C LEU A 139 0.61 24.45 44.38
N GLN A 140 1.38 25.47 44.77
CA GLN A 140 2.09 26.32 43.82
C GLN A 140 3.17 25.54 43.05
N ASP A 141 3.91 24.64 43.71
CA ASP A 141 4.89 23.78 43.04
C ASP A 141 4.22 22.82 42.04
N LEU A 142 3.12 22.17 42.46
CA LEU A 142 2.35 21.29 41.58
C LEU A 142 1.82 22.05 40.36
N ARG A 143 1.34 23.29 40.55
CA ARG A 143 0.91 24.16 39.46
C ARG A 143 2.02 24.43 38.45
N ARG A 144 3.22 24.81 38.92
CA ARG A 144 4.37 25.06 38.03
C ARG A 144 4.72 23.81 37.21
N ARG A 145 4.64 22.62 37.80
CA ARG A 145 4.87 21.35 37.10
C ARG A 145 3.81 21.08 36.03
N LEU A 146 2.54 21.35 36.34
CA LEU A 146 1.44 21.21 35.37
C LEU A 146 1.56 22.20 34.21
N ASP A 147 1.93 23.46 34.50
CA ASP A 147 2.18 24.48 33.48
C ASP A 147 3.33 24.04 32.55
N GLY A 148 4.43 23.51 33.11
CA GLY A 148 5.54 22.98 32.33
C GLY A 148 5.17 21.78 31.44
N LEU A 149 4.34 20.84 31.94
CA LEU A 149 3.83 19.73 31.14
C LEU A 149 2.90 20.21 30.02
N ALA A 150 2.07 21.23 30.28
CA ALA A 150 1.20 21.82 29.27
C ALA A 150 2.00 22.48 28.15
N ASP A 151 3.08 23.20 28.48
CA ASP A 151 3.98 23.81 27.50
C ASP A 151 4.75 22.77 26.67
N ASP A 152 5.21 21.69 27.29
CA ASP A 152 5.86 20.59 26.57
C ASP A 152 4.89 19.95 25.58
N LEU A 153 3.66 19.66 26.00
CA LEU A 153 2.61 19.12 25.12
C LEU A 153 2.26 20.06 23.97
N ARG A 154 2.14 21.38 24.23
CA ARG A 154 1.92 22.39 23.17
C ARG A 154 3.06 22.37 22.16
N THR A 155 4.30 22.27 22.63
CA THR A 155 5.49 22.20 21.78
C THR A 155 5.50 20.93 20.93
N GLN A 156 5.19 19.77 21.52
CA GLN A 156 5.09 18.50 20.80
C GLN A 156 3.99 18.54 19.72
N LEU A 157 2.83 19.10 20.03
CA LEU A 157 1.74 19.27 19.06
C LEU A 157 2.16 20.17 17.88
N ALA A 158 2.78 21.32 18.16
CA ALA A 158 3.28 22.22 17.13
C ALA A 158 4.34 21.56 16.24
N ASN A 159 5.22 20.73 16.82
CA ASN A 159 6.22 19.98 16.07
C ASN A 159 5.58 18.89 15.20
N GLN A 160 4.56 18.20 15.69
CA GLN A 160 3.81 17.22 14.89
C GLN A 160 3.07 17.87 13.72
N GLU A 161 2.43 19.04 13.94
CA GLU A 161 1.76 19.78 12.87
C GLU A 161 2.75 20.22 11.79
N LYS A 162 3.91 20.76 12.16
CA LYS A 162 4.98 21.10 11.22
C LYS A 162 5.48 19.89 10.44
N ALA A 163 5.71 18.76 11.12
CA ALA A 163 6.16 17.53 10.47
C ALA A 163 5.13 16.98 9.47
N ARG A 164 3.83 17.02 9.83
CA ARG A 164 2.73 16.63 8.94
C ARG A 164 2.64 17.54 7.72
N ALA A 165 2.75 18.86 7.91
CA ALA A 165 2.73 19.81 6.82
C ALA A 165 3.92 19.62 5.85
N ALA A 166 5.12 19.40 6.39
CA ALA A 166 6.31 19.11 5.57
C ALA A 166 6.17 17.80 4.79
N PHE A 167 5.61 16.76 5.42
CA PHE A 167 5.36 15.48 4.76
C PHE A 167 4.29 15.60 3.66
N ALA A 168 3.20 16.31 3.92
CA ALA A 168 2.15 16.57 2.93
C ALA A 168 2.73 17.29 1.71
N LYS A 169 3.53 18.33 1.93
CA LYS A 169 4.23 19.05 0.85
C LYS A 169 5.15 18.14 0.04
N SER A 170 5.91 17.26 0.70
CA SER A 170 6.77 16.29 0.00
C SER A 170 5.99 15.27 -0.84
N ILE A 171 4.78 14.91 -0.41
CA ILE A 171 3.88 14.06 -1.22
C ILE A 171 3.38 14.84 -2.43
N GLU A 172 2.91 16.08 -2.24
CA GLU A 172 2.45 16.96 -3.34
C GLU A 172 3.56 17.11 -4.40
N GLU A 173 4.79 17.47 -4.00
CA GLU A 173 5.93 17.59 -4.93
C GLU A 173 6.22 16.29 -5.70
N ARG A 174 5.99 15.12 -5.08
CA ARG A 174 6.15 13.81 -5.75
C ARG A 174 5.00 13.47 -6.67
N ILE A 175 3.78 13.86 -6.33
CA ILE A 175 2.60 13.70 -7.19
C ILE A 175 2.78 14.57 -8.43
N ASP A 176 3.13 15.84 -8.27
CA ASP A 176 3.41 16.75 -9.38
C ASP A 176 4.49 16.20 -10.32
N LEU A 177 5.58 15.65 -9.75
CA LEU A 177 6.64 15.02 -10.54
C LEU A 177 6.15 13.75 -11.28
N LEU A 178 5.22 12.99 -10.68
CA LEU A 178 4.64 11.81 -11.31
C LEU A 178 3.63 12.19 -12.39
N GLU A 179 2.82 13.22 -12.18
CA GLU A 179 1.91 13.79 -13.18
C GLU A 179 2.70 14.35 -14.35
N GLN A 180 3.76 15.12 -14.11
CA GLN A 180 4.65 15.60 -15.16
C GLN A 180 5.31 14.45 -15.93
N ARG A 181 5.71 13.37 -15.24
CA ARG A 181 6.25 12.17 -15.90
C ARG A 181 5.21 11.39 -16.70
N LEU A 182 3.95 11.42 -16.29
CA LEU A 182 2.84 10.83 -17.03
C LEU A 182 2.49 11.66 -18.27
N ASP A 183 2.60 12.99 -18.19
CA ASP A 183 2.43 13.88 -19.35
C ASP A 183 3.63 13.81 -20.32
N ASP A 184 4.86 13.71 -19.80
CA ASP A 184 6.08 13.54 -20.59
C ASP A 184 6.18 12.13 -21.20
N GLN A 185 5.53 11.12 -20.59
CA GLN A 185 5.21 9.87 -21.26
C GLN A 185 4.12 10.18 -22.30
N ARG A 186 4.56 10.50 -23.51
CA ARG A 186 3.87 10.75 -24.80
C ARG A 186 2.71 9.82 -25.22
N VAL A 187 2.06 9.12 -24.29
CA VAL A 187 0.90 8.28 -24.52
C VAL A 187 -0.21 9.04 -25.25
N ALA A 188 -0.40 10.34 -25.01
CA ALA A 188 -1.42 11.12 -25.73
C ALA A 188 -1.04 11.39 -27.20
N GLU A 189 0.20 11.82 -27.48
CA GLU A 189 0.67 12.03 -28.86
C GLU A 189 0.73 10.70 -29.64
N ASP A 190 1.21 9.64 -28.99
CA ASP A 190 1.33 8.32 -29.59
C ASP A 190 -0.05 7.74 -29.89
N LEU A 191 -1.05 7.91 -29.02
CA LEU A 191 -2.41 7.40 -29.25
C LEU A 191 -3.11 8.08 -30.44
N ASP A 192 -2.90 9.38 -30.64
CA ASP A 192 -3.46 10.08 -31.79
C ASP A 192 -2.75 9.70 -33.10
N ASP A 193 -1.43 9.50 -33.08
CA ASP A 193 -0.67 8.96 -34.24
C ASP A 193 -1.08 7.51 -34.55
N PHE A 194 -1.26 6.68 -33.53
CA PHE A 194 -1.76 5.31 -33.69
C PHE A 194 -3.19 5.30 -34.25
N ARG A 195 -4.08 6.19 -33.78
CA ARG A 195 -5.44 6.29 -34.30
C ARG A 195 -5.45 6.71 -35.77
N ALA A 196 -4.63 7.69 -36.16
CA ALA A 196 -4.49 8.09 -37.56
C ALA A 196 -3.97 6.95 -38.45
N ARG A 197 -2.97 6.18 -37.97
CA ARG A 197 -2.47 5.00 -38.70
C ARG A 197 -3.49 3.88 -38.83
N ILE A 198 -4.33 3.67 -37.82
CA ILE A 198 -5.44 2.70 -37.90
C ILE A 198 -6.41 3.11 -39.00
N GLU A 199 -6.77 4.40 -39.07
CA GLU A 199 -7.68 4.93 -40.10
C GLU A 199 -7.10 4.77 -41.52
N ASP A 200 -5.80 5.03 -41.69
CA ASP A 200 -5.09 4.77 -42.96
C ASP A 200 -5.08 3.28 -43.35
N LEU A 201 -4.86 2.39 -42.38
CA LEU A 201 -4.89 0.93 -42.61
C LEU A 201 -6.29 0.43 -42.98
N GLU A 202 -7.34 1.02 -42.42
CA GLU A 202 -8.72 0.70 -42.79
C GLU A 202 -9.01 1.11 -44.24
N GLN A 203 -8.53 2.27 -44.69
CA GLN A 203 -8.65 2.67 -46.09
C GLN A 203 -7.92 1.70 -47.03
N VAL A 204 -6.71 1.26 -46.65
CA VAL A 204 -5.94 0.28 -47.44
C VAL A 204 -6.65 -1.07 -47.49
N ARG A 205 -7.22 -1.54 -46.37
CA ARG A 205 -8.04 -2.76 -46.31
C ARG A 205 -9.22 -2.64 -47.27
N ASP A 206 -9.97 -1.56 -47.21
CA ASP A 206 -11.17 -1.37 -48.03
C ASP A 206 -10.80 -1.30 -49.53
N ALA A 207 -9.68 -0.66 -49.85
CA ALA A 207 -9.14 -0.64 -51.21
C ALA A 207 -8.73 -2.05 -51.68
N LEU A 208 -8.07 -2.84 -50.83
CA LEU A 208 -7.72 -4.23 -51.13
C LEU A 208 -8.96 -5.11 -51.31
N GLU A 209 -9.97 -4.98 -50.45
CA GLU A 209 -11.23 -5.70 -50.60
C GLU A 209 -11.92 -5.38 -51.93
N SER A 210 -11.92 -4.11 -52.33
CA SER A 210 -12.52 -3.70 -53.60
C SER A 210 -11.80 -4.35 -54.80
N ARG A 211 -10.47 -4.44 -54.73
CA ARG A 211 -9.63 -5.09 -55.75
C ARG A 211 -9.80 -6.60 -55.74
N LEU A 212 -9.91 -7.21 -54.57
CA LEU A 212 -10.20 -8.64 -54.41
C LEU A 212 -11.55 -8.99 -55.03
N ARG A 213 -12.61 -8.23 -54.73
CA ARG A 213 -13.94 -8.40 -55.36
C ARG A 213 -13.91 -8.18 -56.87
N ALA A 214 -13.00 -7.34 -57.38
CA ALA A 214 -12.81 -7.15 -58.82
C ALA A 214 -12.06 -8.34 -59.45
N LEU A 215 -11.08 -8.90 -58.75
CA LEU A 215 -10.33 -10.09 -59.15
C LEU A 215 -11.20 -11.36 -59.13
N GLU A 216 -12.02 -11.54 -58.11
CA GLU A 216 -13.01 -12.63 -58.01
C GLU A 216 -13.99 -12.62 -59.19
N ARG A 217 -14.41 -11.41 -59.63
CA ARG A 217 -15.25 -11.23 -60.81
C ARG A 217 -14.51 -11.50 -62.13
N SER A 218 -13.18 -11.37 -62.15
CA SER A 218 -12.34 -11.62 -63.33
C SER A 218 -11.97 -13.11 -63.51
N GLY A 219 -12.33 -13.98 -62.57
CA GLY A 219 -12.19 -15.43 -62.70
C GLY A 219 -10.75 -15.97 -62.66
N THR A 220 -9.77 -15.17 -62.22
CA THR A 220 -8.37 -15.59 -62.16
C THR A 220 -7.78 -15.44 -60.77
N VAL A 221 -8.19 -16.27 -59.79
CA VAL A 221 -7.34 -16.51 -58.60
C VAL A 221 -7.58 -17.91 -58.05
N GLY A 222 -6.70 -18.85 -58.38
CA GLY A 222 -6.37 -19.96 -57.50
C GLY A 222 -5.19 -19.54 -56.65
N VAL A 223 -5.40 -19.20 -55.38
CA VAL A 223 -4.30 -19.12 -54.41
C VAL A 223 -4.00 -20.56 -53.96
N PRO A 224 -2.77 -21.06 -54.11
CA PRO A 224 -2.40 -22.31 -53.48
C PRO A 224 -2.46 -22.09 -51.97
N VAL A 225 -3.37 -22.82 -51.30
CA VAL A 225 -3.34 -22.98 -49.85
C VAL A 225 -1.96 -23.51 -49.49
N ALA A 226 -1.16 -22.68 -48.82
CA ALA A 226 0.11 -23.09 -48.27
C ALA A 226 -0.16 -24.23 -47.28
N LYS A 227 0.25 -25.44 -47.70
CA LYS A 227 0.40 -26.58 -46.81
C LYS A 227 1.35 -26.22 -45.67
N GLU A 228 1.06 -26.80 -44.52
CA GLU A 228 1.91 -26.91 -43.32
C GLU A 228 3.38 -26.56 -43.61
N ALA A 229 3.82 -25.42 -43.05
CA ALA A 229 5.16 -24.90 -43.25
C ALA A 229 6.19 -25.92 -42.75
N ASP A 230 6.93 -26.44 -43.73
CA ASP A 230 8.13 -27.23 -43.57
C ASP A 230 9.09 -26.56 -42.58
N SER A 231 9.54 -27.33 -41.61
CA SER A 231 10.56 -27.03 -40.60
C SER A 231 11.98 -26.81 -41.15
N GLY A 232 12.12 -26.40 -42.41
CA GLY A 232 13.38 -26.29 -43.13
C GLY A 232 13.67 -24.85 -43.53
N SER A 233 14.82 -24.34 -43.08
CA SER A 233 15.60 -23.21 -43.65
C SER A 233 15.04 -22.60 -44.94
N THR A 234 14.03 -21.74 -44.83
CA THR A 234 13.54 -20.97 -45.96
C THR A 234 14.60 -19.92 -46.30
N VAL A 235 15.19 -20.05 -47.49
CA VAL A 235 16.01 -18.99 -48.07
C VAL A 235 15.08 -17.80 -48.26
N LEU A 236 15.28 -16.74 -47.46
CA LEU A 236 14.55 -15.49 -47.62
C LEU A 236 14.91 -14.90 -48.99
N ASP A 237 13.94 -14.32 -49.68
CA ASP A 237 14.25 -13.56 -50.88
C ASP A 237 15.17 -12.36 -50.52
N PRO A 238 15.94 -11.82 -51.47
CA PRO A 238 16.94 -10.80 -51.16
C PRO A 238 16.37 -9.53 -50.48
N GLU A 239 15.12 -9.17 -50.76
CA GLU A 239 14.47 -8.00 -50.17
C GLU A 239 14.08 -8.28 -48.72
N THR A 240 13.48 -9.44 -48.46
CA THR A 240 13.16 -9.88 -47.09
C THR A 240 14.41 -10.12 -46.26
N GLU A 241 15.49 -10.67 -46.84
CA GLU A 241 16.78 -10.81 -46.14
C GLU A 241 17.35 -9.45 -45.76
N SER A 242 17.35 -8.47 -46.68
CA SER A 242 17.80 -7.11 -46.40
C SER A 242 16.98 -6.45 -45.29
N ARG A 243 15.65 -6.61 -45.33
CA ARG A 243 14.74 -6.14 -44.28
C ARG A 243 15.02 -6.83 -42.95
N PHE A 244 15.24 -8.14 -42.95
CA PHE A 244 15.57 -8.92 -41.77
C PHE A 244 16.88 -8.42 -41.13
N GLN A 245 17.94 -8.19 -41.92
CA GLN A 245 19.20 -7.64 -41.42
C GLN A 245 19.03 -6.24 -40.83
N LYS A 246 18.20 -5.39 -41.45
CA LYS A 246 17.87 -4.08 -40.88
C LYS A 246 17.21 -4.21 -39.52
N ILE A 247 16.21 -5.09 -39.38
CA ILE A 247 15.51 -5.35 -38.11
C ILE A 247 16.49 -5.87 -37.05
N LEU A 248 17.39 -6.80 -37.41
CA LEU A 248 18.42 -7.29 -36.48
C LEU A 248 19.32 -6.17 -35.97
N SER A 249 19.70 -5.19 -36.80
CA SER A 249 20.49 -4.05 -36.33
C SER A 249 19.71 -3.12 -35.39
N GLN A 250 18.39 -2.98 -35.59
CA GLN A 250 17.53 -2.20 -34.71
C GLN A 250 17.34 -2.85 -33.33
N LEU A 251 17.38 -4.19 -33.23
CA LEU A 251 17.38 -4.90 -31.95
C LEU A 251 18.60 -4.57 -31.08
N GLU A 252 19.70 -4.09 -31.65
CA GLU A 252 20.90 -3.70 -30.91
C GLU A 252 20.90 -2.20 -30.55
N SER A 253 19.82 -1.47 -30.87
CA SER A 253 19.72 -0.04 -30.57
C SER A 253 19.79 0.24 -29.07
N ALA A 254 20.46 1.33 -28.68
CA ALA A 254 20.44 1.82 -27.32
C ALA A 254 19.02 2.27 -26.89
N ASP A 255 18.25 2.80 -27.84
CA ASP A 255 16.88 3.24 -27.62
C ASP A 255 15.91 2.03 -27.54
N PRO A 256 15.24 1.81 -26.40
CA PRO A 256 14.35 0.67 -26.24
C PRO A 256 13.06 0.75 -27.09
N ALA A 257 12.61 1.94 -27.50
CA ALA A 257 11.48 2.08 -28.42
C ALA A 257 11.82 1.54 -29.83
N THR A 258 13.03 1.84 -30.32
CA THR A 258 13.57 1.24 -31.55
C THR A 258 13.64 -0.29 -31.46
N ARG A 259 14.10 -0.84 -30.31
CA ARG A 259 14.13 -2.30 -30.11
C ARG A 259 12.74 -2.92 -30.07
N PHE A 260 11.77 -2.27 -29.43
CA PHE A 260 10.38 -2.70 -29.41
C PHE A 260 9.80 -2.78 -30.83
N ASN A 261 9.98 -1.74 -31.64
CA ASN A 261 9.52 -1.74 -33.04
C ASN A 261 10.16 -2.87 -33.84
N ALA A 262 11.45 -3.14 -33.63
CA ALA A 262 12.14 -4.26 -34.26
C ALA A 262 11.54 -5.62 -33.84
N VAL A 263 11.21 -5.80 -32.56
CA VAL A 263 10.53 -7.01 -32.05
C VAL A 263 9.15 -7.18 -32.71
N VAL A 264 8.37 -6.10 -32.83
CA VAL A 264 7.07 -6.13 -33.52
C VAL A 264 7.23 -6.50 -35.00
N ASP A 265 8.20 -5.89 -35.68
CA ASP A 265 8.46 -6.15 -37.10
C ASP A 265 8.89 -7.59 -37.38
N LEU A 266 9.61 -8.24 -36.45
CA LEU A 266 10.03 -9.64 -36.57
C LEU A 266 8.84 -10.61 -36.72
N ALA A 267 7.67 -10.29 -36.17
CA ALA A 267 6.47 -11.12 -36.31
C ALA A 267 5.98 -11.20 -37.77
N SER A 268 6.30 -10.20 -38.59
CA SER A 268 5.95 -10.17 -40.02
C SER A 268 6.88 -11.00 -40.91
N ILE A 269 7.97 -11.53 -40.35
CA ILE A 269 8.93 -12.38 -41.08
C ILE A 269 8.81 -13.80 -40.53
N PRO A 270 8.07 -14.70 -41.22
CA PRO A 270 7.91 -16.07 -40.75
C PRO A 270 9.23 -16.85 -40.85
N GLY A 271 9.46 -17.71 -39.86
CA GLY A 271 10.56 -18.68 -39.88
C GLY A 271 11.43 -18.67 -38.63
N ARG A 272 12.19 -19.75 -38.48
CA ARG A 272 12.99 -20.03 -37.27
C ARG A 272 13.97 -18.90 -36.92
N ARG A 273 14.54 -18.20 -37.91
CA ARG A 273 15.47 -17.08 -37.67
C ARG A 273 14.81 -15.92 -36.91
N SER A 274 13.56 -15.60 -37.25
CA SER A 274 12.80 -14.55 -36.56
C SER A 274 12.41 -15.00 -35.16
N GLU A 275 11.95 -16.24 -35.01
CA GLU A 275 11.65 -16.82 -33.70
C GLU A 275 12.89 -16.81 -32.78
N GLU A 276 14.09 -17.08 -33.33
CA GLU A 276 15.34 -17.04 -32.57
C GLU A 276 15.72 -15.63 -32.12
N ALA A 277 15.49 -14.63 -32.97
CA ALA A 277 15.68 -13.23 -32.62
C ALA A 277 14.67 -12.78 -31.54
N LEU A 278 13.40 -13.17 -31.67
CA LEU A 278 12.37 -12.93 -30.65
C LEU A 278 12.71 -13.61 -29.32
N ALA A 279 13.21 -14.85 -29.35
CA ALA A 279 13.62 -15.58 -28.15
C ALA A 279 14.79 -14.91 -27.41
N LYS A 280 15.67 -14.18 -28.11
CA LYS A 280 16.71 -13.35 -27.48
C LYS A 280 16.12 -12.09 -26.84
N ALA A 281 15.13 -11.46 -27.46
CA ALA A 281 14.46 -10.27 -26.94
C ALA A 281 13.69 -10.52 -25.62
N LEU A 282 13.45 -11.78 -25.24
CA LEU A 282 12.95 -12.15 -23.91
C LEU A 282 13.88 -11.73 -22.76
N ASP A 283 15.16 -11.47 -23.04
CA ASP A 283 16.16 -11.03 -22.07
C ASP A 283 16.45 -9.51 -22.15
N ASP A 284 15.61 -8.75 -22.86
CA ASP A 284 15.76 -7.29 -22.98
C ASP A 284 15.64 -6.59 -21.62
N LYS A 285 16.35 -5.47 -21.47
CA LYS A 285 16.32 -4.63 -20.25
C LYS A 285 14.96 -3.97 -20.05
N ALA A 286 14.29 -3.56 -21.13
CA ALA A 286 12.97 -2.97 -21.08
C ALA A 286 11.90 -4.06 -21.01
N ASP A 287 11.01 -3.95 -20.03
CA ASP A 287 9.90 -4.87 -19.79
C ASP A 287 8.92 -4.96 -20.96
N TYR A 288 8.55 -3.84 -21.58
CA TYR A 288 7.66 -3.82 -22.73
C TYR A 288 8.25 -4.52 -23.97
N VAL A 289 9.58 -4.52 -24.13
CA VAL A 289 10.25 -5.30 -25.19
C VAL A 289 10.14 -6.80 -24.89
N ARG A 290 10.32 -7.21 -23.62
CA ARG A 290 10.13 -8.61 -23.19
C ARG A 290 8.68 -9.07 -23.40
N ILE A 291 7.70 -8.22 -23.10
CA ILE A 291 6.26 -8.48 -23.30
C ILE A 291 5.96 -8.71 -24.79
N ALA A 292 6.41 -7.82 -25.67
CA ALA A 292 6.20 -7.96 -27.10
C ALA A 292 6.83 -9.25 -27.66
N ALA A 293 8.02 -9.61 -27.18
CA ALA A 293 8.68 -10.85 -27.57
C ALA A 293 7.86 -12.09 -27.14
N LEU A 294 7.30 -12.10 -25.93
CA LEU A 294 6.43 -13.18 -25.45
C LEU A 294 5.15 -13.33 -26.28
N GLN A 295 4.52 -12.22 -26.65
CA GLN A 295 3.30 -12.20 -27.46
C GLN A 295 3.60 -12.72 -28.87
N ASN A 296 4.63 -12.17 -29.54
CA ASN A 296 4.98 -12.58 -30.89
C ASN A 296 5.38 -14.06 -30.97
N LEU A 297 6.07 -14.60 -29.98
CA LEU A 297 6.37 -16.04 -29.93
C LEU A 297 5.11 -16.91 -29.77
N ALA A 298 4.09 -16.44 -29.05
CA ALA A 298 2.82 -17.12 -28.94
C ALA A 298 2.01 -17.06 -30.25
N ASP A 299 1.95 -15.89 -30.87
CA ASP A 299 1.22 -15.65 -32.12
C ASP A 299 1.81 -16.45 -33.29
N LEU A 300 3.14 -16.53 -33.36
CA LEU A 300 3.84 -17.39 -34.31
C LEU A 300 3.75 -18.88 -33.98
N SER A 301 3.10 -19.25 -32.88
CA SER A 301 3.03 -20.64 -32.40
C SER A 301 4.41 -21.29 -32.25
N ALA A 302 5.42 -20.50 -31.84
CA ALA A 302 6.83 -20.89 -31.75
C ALA A 302 7.09 -21.84 -30.56
N LYS A 303 6.53 -23.05 -30.63
CA LYS A 303 6.56 -24.06 -29.55
C LYS A 303 7.97 -24.42 -29.08
N TRP A 304 8.98 -24.32 -29.94
CA TRP A 304 10.36 -24.60 -29.55
C TRP A 304 10.92 -23.58 -28.54
N ALA A 305 10.32 -22.38 -28.46
CA ALA A 305 10.74 -21.32 -27.55
C ALA A 305 10.18 -21.50 -26.12
N ILE A 306 9.28 -22.46 -25.88
CA ILE A 306 8.75 -22.79 -24.54
C ILE A 306 9.84 -22.82 -23.44
N PRO A 307 10.98 -23.52 -23.58
CA PRO A 307 12.04 -23.52 -22.57
C PRO A 307 12.67 -22.14 -22.29
N ARG A 308 12.60 -21.19 -23.23
CA ARG A 308 13.04 -19.80 -23.04
C ARG A 308 11.98 -18.93 -22.38
N ILE A 309 10.70 -19.28 -22.55
CA ILE A 309 9.56 -18.58 -21.95
C ILE A 309 9.38 -18.98 -20.49
N ILE A 310 9.58 -20.26 -20.13
CA ILE A 310 9.38 -20.77 -18.75
C ILE A 310 10.09 -19.91 -17.67
N PRO A 311 11.36 -19.49 -17.82
CA PRO A 311 12.02 -18.62 -16.85
C PRO A 311 11.38 -17.24 -16.67
N LYS A 312 10.55 -16.77 -17.60
CA LYS A 312 9.88 -15.46 -17.54
C LYS A 312 8.68 -15.46 -16.59
N LEU A 313 8.24 -16.64 -16.12
CA LEU A 313 7.26 -16.76 -15.03
C LEU A 313 7.74 -16.16 -13.69
N LYS A 314 9.05 -15.91 -13.54
CA LYS A 314 9.66 -15.26 -12.37
C LYS A 314 10.28 -13.90 -12.72
N ASP A 315 9.86 -13.28 -13.81
CA ASP A 315 10.32 -11.93 -14.16
C ASP A 315 9.97 -10.92 -13.06
N GLU A 316 10.78 -9.87 -12.91
CA GLU A 316 10.56 -8.84 -11.90
C GLU A 316 9.27 -8.05 -12.17
N ASN A 317 8.94 -7.83 -13.44
CA ASN A 317 7.75 -7.11 -13.84
C ASN A 317 6.53 -8.05 -13.89
N ILE A 318 5.44 -7.65 -13.24
CA ILE A 318 4.20 -8.43 -13.17
C ILE A 318 3.54 -8.68 -14.53
N PHE A 319 3.56 -7.69 -15.43
CA PHE A 319 3.00 -7.81 -16.77
C PHE A 319 3.80 -8.78 -17.65
N VAL A 320 5.12 -8.86 -17.44
CA VAL A 320 5.95 -9.89 -18.10
C VAL A 320 5.56 -11.28 -17.60
N ARG A 321 5.32 -11.44 -16.29
CA ARG A 321 4.85 -12.72 -15.71
C ARG A 321 3.47 -13.11 -16.24
N GLU A 322 2.51 -12.19 -16.29
CA GLU A 322 1.17 -12.42 -16.85
C GLU A 322 1.24 -12.84 -18.31
N THR A 323 2.02 -12.12 -19.11
CA THR A 323 2.20 -12.42 -20.52
C THR A 323 2.88 -13.78 -20.70
N ALA A 324 3.87 -14.12 -19.89
CA ALA A 324 4.53 -15.43 -19.94
C ALA A 324 3.57 -16.58 -19.60
N ILE A 325 2.66 -16.39 -18.64
CA ILE A 325 1.59 -17.35 -18.33
C ILE A 325 0.72 -17.52 -19.58
N SER A 326 0.17 -16.44 -20.12
CA SER A 326 -0.71 -16.47 -21.30
C SER A 326 -0.04 -17.13 -22.51
N SER A 327 1.21 -16.75 -22.83
CA SER A 327 1.98 -17.33 -23.94
C SER A 327 2.21 -18.82 -23.75
N LEU A 328 2.51 -19.29 -22.54
CA LEU A 328 2.66 -20.72 -22.26
C LEU A 328 1.32 -21.46 -22.37
N GLU A 329 0.22 -20.89 -21.88
CA GLU A 329 -1.11 -21.48 -22.02
C GLU A 329 -1.50 -21.64 -23.50
N THR A 330 -1.24 -20.62 -24.33
CA THR A 330 -1.45 -20.66 -25.78
C THR A 330 -0.59 -21.72 -26.46
N LEU A 331 0.72 -21.76 -26.18
CA LEU A 331 1.64 -22.69 -26.85
C LEU A 331 1.47 -24.15 -26.41
N THR A 332 1.07 -24.38 -25.16
CA THR A 332 0.89 -25.73 -24.60
C THR A 332 -0.55 -26.24 -24.70
N GLY A 333 -1.52 -25.34 -24.84
CA GLY A 333 -2.95 -25.64 -24.77
C GLY A 333 -3.42 -26.06 -23.37
N GLN A 334 -2.63 -25.78 -22.32
CA GLN A 334 -2.93 -26.20 -20.95
C GLN A 334 -2.98 -24.99 -20.01
N PRO A 335 -4.01 -24.87 -19.15
CA PRO A 335 -4.05 -23.78 -18.19
C PRO A 335 -3.00 -23.98 -17.09
N LEU A 336 -2.17 -22.96 -16.85
CA LEU A 336 -1.12 -22.96 -15.83
C LEU A 336 -1.69 -22.67 -14.44
N LYS A 337 -2.81 -21.93 -14.35
CA LYS A 337 -3.49 -21.53 -13.09
C LYS A 337 -2.53 -20.89 -12.08
N LEU A 338 -1.74 -19.93 -12.56
CA LEU A 338 -0.84 -19.12 -11.74
C LEU A 338 -1.42 -17.73 -11.54
N ASP A 339 -1.20 -17.18 -10.35
CA ASP A 339 -1.42 -15.77 -10.07
C ASP A 339 -0.09 -15.04 -10.29
N ALA A 340 -0.03 -14.17 -11.28
CA ALA A 340 1.18 -13.42 -11.60
C ALA A 340 1.61 -12.47 -10.47
N SER A 341 0.71 -12.11 -9.55
CA SER A 341 1.02 -11.26 -8.41
C SER A 341 1.69 -11.99 -7.24
N ASP A 342 1.70 -13.34 -7.22
CA ASP A 342 2.21 -14.15 -6.09
C ASP A 342 3.74 -14.38 -6.22
N PRO A 343 4.61 -13.73 -5.43
CA PRO A 343 6.07 -13.88 -5.54
C PRO A 343 6.63 -15.16 -4.87
N SER A 344 5.77 -16.12 -4.51
CA SER A 344 6.14 -17.23 -3.64
C SER A 344 6.92 -18.37 -4.32
N SER A 345 7.41 -19.30 -3.48
CA SER A 345 8.02 -20.57 -3.89
C SER A 345 7.14 -21.44 -4.80
N LYS A 346 5.83 -21.15 -4.90
CA LYS A 346 4.93 -21.79 -5.85
C LYS A 346 5.33 -21.55 -7.29
N ILE A 347 5.78 -20.34 -7.65
CA ILE A 347 6.28 -20.04 -9.00
C ILE A 347 7.48 -20.94 -9.30
N GLN A 348 8.42 -21.08 -8.36
CA GLN A 348 9.60 -21.93 -8.55
C GLN A 348 9.25 -23.42 -8.69
N ALA A 349 8.28 -23.91 -7.92
CA ALA A 349 7.78 -25.27 -8.06
C ALA A 349 7.13 -25.48 -9.44
N LYS A 350 6.33 -24.51 -9.89
CA LYS A 350 5.65 -24.56 -11.20
C LYS A 350 6.62 -24.48 -12.37
N ILE A 351 7.67 -23.65 -12.27
CA ILE A 351 8.77 -23.61 -13.25
C ILE A 351 9.39 -25.01 -13.40
N ARG A 352 9.76 -25.67 -12.30
CA ARG A 352 10.33 -27.03 -12.33
C ARG A 352 9.37 -28.05 -12.92
N GLU A 353 8.09 -27.96 -12.59
CA GLU A 353 7.03 -28.79 -13.17
C GLU A 353 6.98 -28.60 -14.70
N MET A 354 7.01 -27.36 -15.17
CA MET A 354 6.96 -27.03 -16.60
C MET A 354 8.21 -27.48 -17.36
N GLU A 355 9.39 -27.33 -16.76
CA GLU A 355 10.64 -27.86 -17.31
C GLU A 355 10.60 -29.38 -17.44
N SER A 356 10.08 -30.08 -16.43
CA SER A 356 9.91 -31.53 -16.47
C SER A 356 8.86 -31.94 -17.51
N TRP A 357 7.75 -31.21 -17.59
CA TRP A 357 6.70 -31.45 -18.58
C TRP A 357 7.25 -31.29 -20.00
N TRP A 358 8.01 -30.22 -20.26
CA TRP A 358 8.65 -29.98 -21.56
C TRP A 358 9.60 -31.11 -21.95
N LYS A 359 10.47 -31.56 -21.02
CA LYS A 359 11.38 -32.69 -21.26
C LYS A 359 10.65 -33.95 -21.73
N ASN A 360 9.48 -34.23 -21.16
CA ASN A 360 8.68 -35.41 -21.47
C ASN A 360 7.78 -35.26 -22.71
N ASN A 361 7.40 -34.03 -23.08
CA ASN A 361 6.43 -33.79 -24.15
C ASN A 361 7.04 -33.19 -25.44
N LYS A 362 8.28 -32.70 -25.42
CA LYS A 362 8.89 -31.98 -26.56
C LYS A 362 8.80 -32.72 -27.90
N GLY A 363 8.97 -34.05 -27.91
CA GLY A 363 8.92 -34.84 -29.15
C GLY A 363 7.54 -34.78 -29.81
N ARG A 364 6.49 -34.96 -28.98
CA ARG A 364 5.10 -34.86 -29.44
C ARG A 364 4.72 -33.44 -29.85
N ILE A 365 5.22 -32.43 -29.14
CA ILE A 365 4.85 -31.02 -29.37
C ILE A 365 5.49 -30.46 -30.63
N LEU A 366 6.74 -30.85 -30.92
CA LEU A 366 7.51 -30.37 -32.06
C LEU A 366 7.28 -31.20 -33.34
N GLY A 367 6.45 -32.24 -33.30
CA GLY A 367 6.12 -33.05 -34.46
C GLY A 367 7.27 -33.96 -34.93
N SER A 368 8.06 -34.50 -33.99
CA SER A 368 9.17 -35.44 -34.27
C SER A 368 8.80 -36.90 -34.01
#